data_AF-X1PGE2-F1
#
_entry.id   AF-X1PGE2-F1
#
_cell.length_a   1.000
_cell.length_b   1.000
_cell.length_c   1.000
_cell.angle_alpha   90.00
_cell.angle_beta   90.00
_cell.angle_gamma   90.00
#
_symmetry.space_group_name_H-M   'P 1'
#
loop_
_entity.id
_entity.type
_entity.pdbx_description
1 polymer ?
#
loop_
_entity_poly.entity_id
_entity_poly.type
_entity_poly.pdbx_seq_one_letter_code
_entity_poly.pdbx_strand_id
1 'polypeptide(L)'
;MSELCAIATSSEDYVSISLDAGSPESHMITKNLRKNWFDEIIAGVKLLCQIRGGRNFPAVRFSYIMNEHNASHDELANIVKVARDIGVNSVRFSVPYDLYGKPFEQVREYKKSVEIPFNAVVRARLDGLLSKPGDKPFIFYIPPACQTWT
;
A
#
# COMPACT_ATOMS: atom_id res chain seq x y z
N MET A 1 -9.03 25.32 5.87
CA MET A 1 -8.04 24.34 6.37
C MET A 1 -8.78 23.34 7.24
N SER A 2 -8.52 22.02 7.12
CA SER A 2 -9.19 21.03 7.98
C SER A 2 -8.53 20.92 9.34
N GLU A 3 -9.26 20.45 10.35
CA GLU A 3 -8.74 20.22 11.71
C GLU A 3 -7.56 19.25 11.71
N LEU A 4 -7.65 18.19 10.89
CA LEU A 4 -6.56 17.22 10.72
C LEU A 4 -5.27 17.88 10.21
N CYS A 5 -5.36 18.89 9.34
CA CYS A 5 -4.19 19.68 8.94
C CYS A 5 -3.76 20.70 10.00
N ALA A 6 -4.68 21.16 10.85
CA ALA A 6 -4.37 22.11 11.92
C ALA A 6 -3.56 21.45 13.04
N ILE A 7 -3.92 20.23 13.43
CA ILE A 7 -3.27 19.50 14.54
C ILE A 7 -1.96 18.81 14.15
N ALA A 8 -1.74 18.54 12.86
CA ALA A 8 -0.47 18.02 12.38
C ALA A 8 0.59 19.12 12.48
N THR A 9 1.67 18.85 13.20
CA THR A 9 2.73 19.83 13.53
C THR A 9 4.13 19.36 13.10
N SER A 10 4.27 18.09 12.71
CA SER A 10 5.57 17.49 12.37
C SER A 10 5.49 16.59 11.12
N SER A 11 6.65 16.25 10.58
CA SER A 11 6.77 15.25 9.49
C SER A 11 6.45 13.82 9.92
N GLU A 12 6.31 13.57 11.22
CA GLU A 12 5.92 12.28 11.78
C GLU A 12 4.39 12.13 11.84
N ASP A 13 3.63 13.21 11.74
CA ASP A 13 2.18 13.16 11.64
C ASP A 13 1.78 12.68 10.24
N TYR A 14 1.04 11.58 10.16
CA TYR A 14 0.62 11.02 8.88
C TYR A 14 -0.79 10.44 8.91
N VAL A 15 -1.39 10.44 7.72
CA VAL A 15 -2.59 9.67 7.39
C VAL A 15 -2.15 8.54 6.46
N SER A 16 -2.41 7.30 6.86
CA SER A 16 -2.16 6.13 6.02
C SER A 16 -3.50 5.49 5.67
N ILE A 17 -3.82 5.44 4.37
CA ILE A 17 -5.04 4.82 3.87
C ILE A 17 -4.69 3.41 3.37
N SER A 18 -5.37 2.39 3.89
CA SER A 18 -5.25 1.02 3.39
C SER A 18 -6.09 0.84 2.15
N LEU A 19 -5.42 0.75 1.00
CA LEU A 19 -6.08 0.68 -0.31
C LEU A 19 -5.95 -0.72 -0.92
N ASP A 20 -4.76 -1.34 -0.81
CA ASP A 20 -4.50 -2.72 -1.29
C ASP A 20 -4.90 -2.99 -2.75
N ALA A 21 -4.90 -1.94 -3.58
CA ALA A 21 -5.36 -1.97 -4.96
C ALA A 21 -4.82 -0.78 -5.74
N GLY A 22 -4.59 -0.99 -7.04
CA GLY A 22 -4.26 0.04 -8.02
C GLY A 22 -5.42 0.38 -8.95
N SER A 23 -6.50 -0.40 -8.97
CA SER A 23 -7.67 -0.17 -9.82
C SER A 23 -8.99 -0.45 -9.07
N PRO A 24 -10.13 0.08 -9.53
CA PRO A 24 -11.44 -0.30 -9.01
C PRO A 24 -11.67 -1.81 -9.00
N GLU A 25 -11.29 -2.49 -10.06
CA GLU A 25 -11.48 -3.92 -10.25
C GLU A 25 -10.71 -4.72 -9.20
N SER A 26 -9.41 -4.45 -9.04
CA SER A 26 -8.60 -5.16 -8.04
C SER A 26 -9.02 -4.82 -6.62
N HIS A 27 -9.48 -3.59 -6.36
CA HIS A 27 -10.01 -3.18 -5.06
C HIS A 27 -11.26 -3.97 -4.71
N MET A 28 -12.18 -4.08 -5.66
CA MET A 28 -13.42 -4.85 -5.48
C MET A 28 -13.14 -6.33 -5.26
N ILE A 29 -12.20 -6.92 -6.01
CA ILE A 29 -11.78 -8.32 -5.81
C ILE A 29 -11.12 -8.49 -4.43
N THR A 30 -10.10 -7.69 -4.12
CA THR A 30 -9.29 -7.82 -2.89
C THR A 30 -10.09 -7.60 -1.62
N LYS A 31 -11.08 -6.70 -1.66
CA LYS A 31 -11.93 -6.35 -0.52
C LYS A 31 -13.31 -7.01 -0.55
N ASN A 32 -13.58 -7.89 -1.53
CA ASN A 32 -14.88 -8.54 -1.73
C ASN A 32 -16.07 -7.54 -1.77
N LEU A 33 -15.92 -6.47 -2.56
CA LEU A 33 -16.89 -5.38 -2.64
C LEU A 33 -17.76 -5.50 -3.89
N ARG A 34 -19.04 -5.14 -3.75
CA ARG A 34 -19.99 -5.05 -4.87
C ARG A 34 -20.06 -3.68 -5.52
N LYS A 35 -19.46 -2.67 -4.89
CA LYS A 35 -19.47 -1.27 -5.32
C LYS A 35 -18.04 -0.77 -5.43
N ASN A 36 -17.80 0.05 -6.45
CA ASN A 36 -16.55 0.78 -6.60
C ASN A 36 -16.45 1.88 -5.53
N TRP A 37 -15.75 1.57 -4.45
CA TRP A 37 -15.33 2.54 -3.44
C TRP A 37 -13.94 3.10 -3.70
N PHE A 38 -13.19 2.51 -4.64
CA PHE A 38 -11.84 2.93 -4.97
C PHE A 38 -11.85 4.39 -5.45
N ASP A 39 -12.69 4.72 -6.43
CA ASP A 39 -12.75 6.08 -6.97
C ASP A 39 -13.22 7.10 -5.93
N GLU A 40 -14.16 6.73 -5.06
CA GLU A 40 -14.62 7.58 -3.97
C GLU A 40 -13.50 7.86 -2.95
N ILE A 41 -12.73 6.83 -2.59
CA ILE A 41 -11.55 6.97 -1.72
C ILE A 41 -10.50 7.87 -2.39
N ILE A 42 -10.18 7.64 -3.67
CA ILE A 42 -9.21 8.47 -4.41
C ILE A 42 -9.67 9.93 -4.48
N ALA A 43 -10.96 10.18 -4.72
CA ALA A 43 -11.51 11.54 -4.71
C ALA A 43 -11.37 12.22 -3.33
N GLY A 44 -11.65 11.49 -2.24
CA GLY A 44 -11.48 11.98 -0.88
C GLY A 44 -10.01 12.27 -0.54
N VAL A 45 -9.09 11.40 -0.95
CA VAL A 45 -7.64 11.58 -0.74
C VAL A 45 -7.10 12.75 -1.55
N LYS A 46 -7.56 12.92 -2.79
CA LYS A 46 -7.24 14.09 -3.61
C LYS A 46 -7.69 15.38 -2.94
N LEU A 47 -8.92 15.42 -2.40
CA LEU A 47 -9.42 16.56 -1.64
C LEU A 47 -8.56 16.82 -0.38
N LEU A 48 -8.16 15.78 0.35
CA LEU A 48 -7.26 15.90 1.50
C LEU A 48 -5.91 16.53 1.10
N CYS A 49 -5.31 16.06 0.01
CA CYS A 49 -4.03 16.60 -0.48
C CYS A 49 -4.17 18.07 -0.92
N GLN A 50 -5.31 18.45 -1.52
CA GLN A 50 -5.62 19.84 -1.86
C GLN A 50 -5.79 20.72 -0.62
N ILE A 51 -6.49 20.24 0.42
CA ILE A 51 -6.69 20.98 1.68
C ILE A 51 -5.37 21.17 2.43
N ARG A 52 -4.49 20.15 2.41
CA ARG A 52 -3.14 20.24 2.96
C ARG A 52 -2.32 21.33 2.25
N GLY A 53 -2.54 21.50 0.94
CA GLY A 53 -1.83 22.46 0.11
C GLY A 53 -0.33 22.16 0.04
N GLY A 54 0.50 23.20 0.03
CA GLY A 54 1.97 23.09 -0.02
C GLY A 54 2.63 22.68 1.30
N ARG A 55 1.87 22.33 2.34
CA ARG A 55 2.44 21.86 3.61
C ARG A 55 3.01 20.46 3.46
N ASN A 56 4.11 20.19 4.16
CA ASN A 56 4.74 18.87 4.18
C ASN A 56 4.07 17.89 5.16
N PHE A 57 3.09 18.36 5.96
CA PHE A 57 2.40 17.55 6.96
C PHE A 57 0.89 17.89 7.05
N PRO A 58 0.04 16.91 7.41
CA PRO A 58 0.43 15.52 7.64
C PRO A 58 0.83 14.82 6.33
N ALA A 59 1.78 13.89 6.43
CA ALA A 59 2.13 13.06 5.29
C ALA A 59 0.93 12.19 4.92
N VAL A 60 0.53 12.16 3.65
CA VAL A 60 -0.54 11.30 3.15
C VAL A 60 0.11 10.11 2.47
N ARG A 61 -0.28 8.90 2.86
CA ARG A 61 0.34 7.65 2.42
C ARG A 61 -0.71 6.63 2.03
N PHE A 62 -0.38 5.78 1.07
CA PHE A 62 -1.12 4.55 0.83
C PHE A 62 -0.38 3.37 1.44
N SER A 63 -1.12 2.45 2.06
CA SER A 63 -0.64 1.12 2.35
C SER A 63 -1.29 0.11 1.41
N TYR A 64 -0.47 -0.82 0.95
CA TYR A 64 -0.79 -1.75 -0.11
C TYR A 64 -0.28 -3.15 0.23
N ILE A 65 -1.18 -4.04 0.65
CA ILE A 65 -0.88 -5.44 0.88
C ILE A 65 -0.97 -6.19 -0.44
N MET A 66 0.16 -6.76 -0.87
CA MET A 66 0.24 -7.49 -2.12
C MET A 66 -0.23 -8.93 -1.95
N ASN A 67 -0.96 -9.41 -2.94
CA ASN A 67 -1.43 -10.78 -3.12
C ASN A 67 -1.35 -11.14 -4.61
N GLU A 68 -1.80 -12.33 -4.98
CA GLU A 68 -1.74 -12.80 -6.37
C GLU A 68 -2.62 -11.99 -7.35
N HIS A 69 -3.65 -11.31 -6.86
CA HIS A 69 -4.59 -10.53 -7.68
C HIS A 69 -4.16 -9.09 -7.92
N ASN A 70 -3.26 -8.55 -7.09
CA ASN A 70 -2.93 -7.12 -7.10
C ASN A 70 -1.42 -6.83 -7.22
N ALA A 71 -0.58 -7.86 -7.36
CA ALA A 71 0.87 -7.69 -7.44
C ALA A 71 1.44 -7.58 -8.87
N SER A 72 0.62 -7.46 -9.91
CA SER A 72 1.12 -7.35 -11.29
C SER A 72 1.88 -6.02 -11.52
N HIS A 73 2.78 -5.97 -12.50
CA HIS A 73 3.54 -4.74 -12.75
C HIS A 73 2.63 -3.56 -13.12
N ASP A 74 1.64 -3.78 -13.99
CA ASP A 74 0.68 -2.74 -14.39
C ASP A 74 -0.13 -2.22 -13.21
N GLU A 75 -0.51 -3.09 -12.29
CA GLU A 75 -1.27 -2.74 -11.10
C GLU A 75 -0.44 -1.87 -10.14
N LEU A 76 0.82 -2.26 -9.90
CA LEU A 76 1.75 -1.53 -9.06
C LEU A 76 2.14 -0.18 -9.71
N ALA A 77 2.34 -0.15 -11.02
CA ALA A 77 2.58 1.07 -11.78
C ALA A 77 1.39 2.02 -11.69
N ASN A 78 0.16 1.50 -11.79
CA ASN A 78 -1.04 2.32 -11.73
C ASN A 78 -1.22 2.96 -10.36
N ILE A 79 -1.04 2.23 -9.25
CA ILE A 79 -1.16 2.86 -7.92
C ILE A 79 -0.07 3.92 -7.68
N VAL A 80 1.15 3.70 -8.16
CA VAL A 80 2.23 4.69 -8.06
C VAL A 80 1.89 5.94 -8.87
N LYS A 81 1.30 5.78 -10.06
CA LYS A 81 0.81 6.90 -10.88
C LYS A 81 -0.32 7.65 -10.17
N VAL A 82 -1.35 6.95 -9.69
CA VAL A 82 -2.48 7.56 -8.95
C VAL A 82 -1.98 8.35 -7.74
N ALA A 83 -1.09 7.76 -6.94
CA ALA A 83 -0.51 8.42 -5.78
C ALA A 83 0.22 9.72 -6.17
N ARG A 84 1.03 9.68 -7.23
CA ARG A 84 1.75 10.84 -7.75
C ARG A 84 0.80 11.93 -8.23
N ASP A 85 -0.20 11.57 -9.03
CA ASP A 85 -1.12 12.49 -9.68
C ASP A 85 -1.99 13.27 -8.68
N ILE A 86 -2.30 12.67 -7.52
CA ILE A 86 -3.13 13.30 -6.48
C ILE A 86 -2.32 13.91 -5.32
N GLY A 87 -0.99 13.81 -5.33
CA GLY A 87 -0.11 14.44 -4.33
C GLY A 87 0.09 13.63 -3.04
N VAL A 88 -0.10 12.30 -3.08
CA VAL A 88 0.26 11.39 -1.98
C VAL A 88 1.78 11.32 -1.86
N ASN A 89 2.31 11.29 -0.63
CA ASN A 89 3.76 11.33 -0.39
C ASN A 89 4.44 9.99 -0.66
N SER A 90 3.78 8.88 -0.37
CA SER A 90 4.35 7.55 -0.58
C SER A 90 3.30 6.44 -0.67
N VAL A 91 3.69 5.38 -1.36
CA VAL A 91 2.99 4.09 -1.34
C VAL A 91 3.87 3.09 -0.59
N ARG A 92 3.30 2.43 0.41
CA ARG A 92 3.94 1.41 1.23
C ARG A 92 3.41 0.05 0.84
N PHE A 93 4.24 -0.74 0.19
CA PHE A 93 3.90 -2.10 -0.19
C PHE A 93 4.06 -3.07 1.00
N SER A 94 3.35 -4.18 1.01
CA SER A 94 3.50 -5.20 2.06
C SER A 94 3.42 -6.59 1.45
N VAL A 95 4.35 -7.46 1.84
CA VAL A 95 4.42 -8.87 1.42
C VAL A 95 3.80 -9.74 2.52
N PRO A 96 3.03 -10.78 2.17
CA PRO A 96 2.61 -11.79 3.13
C PRO A 96 3.80 -12.36 3.94
N TYR A 97 3.70 -12.45 5.25
CA TYR A 97 4.48 -13.41 6.07
C TYR A 97 3.53 -14.30 6.84
N ASP A 98 4.00 -15.32 7.56
CA ASP A 98 3.12 -16.15 8.40
C ASP A 98 2.92 -15.57 9.81
N LEU A 99 1.78 -15.82 10.44
CA LEU A 99 1.47 -15.31 11.80
C LEU A 99 2.54 -15.72 12.82
N TYR A 100 3.08 -14.72 13.54
CA TYR A 100 3.83 -14.99 14.77
C TYR A 100 2.86 -15.57 15.82
N GLY A 101 3.11 -16.79 16.26
CA GLY A 101 2.21 -17.59 17.10
C GLY A 101 2.08 -19.05 16.67
N LYS A 102 2.52 -19.38 15.45
CA LYS A 102 2.69 -20.75 14.96
C LYS A 102 4.02 -21.36 15.41
N PRO A 103 4.16 -22.71 15.39
CA PRO A 103 5.45 -23.37 15.59
C PRO A 103 6.54 -22.79 14.67
N PHE A 104 7.74 -22.58 15.21
CA PHE A 104 8.84 -21.95 14.48
C PHE A 104 9.17 -22.64 13.16
N GLU A 105 9.03 -23.97 13.09
CA GLU A 105 9.27 -24.73 11.85
C GLU A 105 8.29 -24.35 10.75
N GLN A 106 7.00 -24.18 11.07
CA GLN A 106 5.98 -23.77 10.09
C GLN A 106 6.26 -22.36 9.57
N VAL A 107 6.60 -21.42 10.47
CA VAL A 107 6.95 -20.05 10.07
C VAL A 107 8.21 -20.04 9.19
N ARG A 108 9.22 -20.85 9.52
CA ARG A 108 10.44 -20.97 8.70
C ARG A 108 10.15 -21.57 7.33
N GLU A 109 9.30 -22.58 7.26
CA GLU A 109 8.94 -23.22 6.00
C GLU A 109 8.15 -22.28 5.09
N TYR A 110 7.15 -21.57 5.65
CA TYR A 110 6.41 -20.54 4.90
C TYR A 110 7.35 -19.44 4.40
N LYS A 111 8.27 -18.99 5.24
CA LYS A 111 9.24 -17.95 4.86
C LYS A 111 10.09 -18.37 3.65
N LYS A 112 10.53 -19.63 3.62
CA LYS A 112 11.35 -20.18 2.53
C LYS A 112 10.53 -20.41 1.25
N SER A 113 9.33 -20.96 1.39
CA SER A 113 8.51 -21.39 0.25
C SER A 113 7.67 -20.27 -0.37
N VAL A 114 7.30 -19.25 0.40
CA VAL A 114 6.37 -18.17 -0.03
C VAL A 114 6.98 -16.79 0.11
N GLU A 115 7.35 -16.37 1.34
CA GLU A 115 7.76 -14.98 1.63
C GLU A 115 8.98 -14.54 0.81
N ILE A 116 10.06 -15.34 0.84
CA ILE A 116 11.32 -15.02 0.13
C ILE A 116 11.11 -15.03 -1.40
N PRO A 117 10.53 -16.07 -2.02
CA PRO A 117 10.27 -16.07 -3.46
C PRO A 117 9.36 -14.91 -3.90
N PHE A 118 8.28 -14.64 -3.18
CA PHE A 118 7.35 -13.58 -3.53
C PHE A 118 7.98 -12.19 -3.37
N ASN A 119 8.78 -11.96 -2.33
CA ASN A 119 9.53 -10.71 -2.18
C ASN A 119 10.51 -10.47 -3.35
N ALA A 120 11.14 -11.52 -3.90
CA ALA A 120 12.00 -11.37 -5.08
C ALA A 120 11.20 -10.92 -6.32
N VAL A 121 10.04 -11.54 -6.55
CA VAL A 121 9.11 -11.16 -7.64
C VAL A 121 8.65 -9.71 -7.49
N VAL A 122 8.22 -9.33 -6.29
CA VAL A 122 7.77 -7.97 -5.98
C VAL A 122 8.87 -6.95 -6.21
N ARG A 123 10.10 -7.23 -5.74
CA ARG A 123 11.24 -6.32 -5.93
C ARG A 123 11.54 -6.08 -7.39
N ALA A 124 11.51 -7.12 -8.21
CA ALA A 124 11.70 -7.00 -9.65
C ALA A 124 10.58 -6.17 -10.30
N ARG A 125 9.33 -6.33 -9.85
CA ARG A 125 8.18 -5.58 -10.39
C ARG A 125 8.14 -4.11 -9.95
N LEU A 126 8.68 -3.79 -8.78
CA LEU A 126 8.82 -2.43 -8.27
C LEU A 126 10.07 -1.72 -8.80
N ASP A 127 10.98 -2.44 -9.46
CA ASP A 127 12.13 -1.83 -10.10
C ASP A 127 11.67 -0.83 -11.16
N GLY A 128 12.32 0.33 -11.23
CA GLY A 128 11.91 1.46 -12.07
C GLY A 128 10.67 2.25 -11.59
N LEU A 129 9.94 1.78 -10.58
CA LEU A 129 8.82 2.53 -9.96
C LEU A 129 9.26 3.32 -8.71
N LEU A 130 10.50 3.14 -8.26
CA LEU A 130 11.08 3.82 -7.13
C LEU A 130 11.39 5.28 -7.46
N SER A 131 11.21 6.17 -6.47
CA SER A 131 11.52 7.60 -6.60
C SER A 131 13.01 7.87 -6.77
N LYS A 132 13.87 6.97 -6.26
CA LYS A 132 15.33 7.03 -6.42
C LYS A 132 15.91 5.65 -6.74
N PRO A 133 16.89 5.55 -7.64
CA PRO A 133 17.63 4.31 -7.86
C PRO A 133 18.28 3.83 -6.55
N GLY A 134 18.06 2.56 -6.20
CA GLY A 134 18.62 1.96 -4.98
C GLY A 134 17.80 2.17 -3.71
N ASP A 135 16.72 2.97 -3.73
CA ASP A 135 15.78 3.01 -2.61
C ASP A 135 15.18 1.62 -2.39
N LYS A 136 15.03 1.22 -1.12
CA LYS A 136 14.31 -0.02 -0.83
C LYS A 136 12.81 0.29 -0.89
N PRO A 137 12.00 -0.50 -1.62
CA PRO A 137 10.57 -0.38 -1.48
C PRO A 137 10.20 -0.57 -0.01
N PHE A 138 9.31 0.25 0.51
CA PHE A 138 8.80 0.11 1.87
C PHE A 138 7.92 -1.14 1.93
N ILE A 139 8.55 -2.31 2.05
CA ILE A 139 7.89 -3.61 2.17
C ILE A 139 7.79 -3.96 3.64
N PHE A 140 6.55 -3.99 4.14
CA PHE A 140 6.25 -4.54 5.45
C PHE A 140 5.71 -5.96 5.30
N TYR A 141 5.90 -6.77 6.33
CA TYR A 141 5.36 -8.10 6.33
C TYR A 141 4.00 -8.05 7.05
N ILE A 142 2.92 -8.60 6.46
CA ILE A 142 1.59 -8.78 7.09
C ILE A 142 1.13 -10.27 7.02
N PRO A 143 0.51 -10.86 8.07
CA PRO A 143 0.06 -12.26 8.06
C PRO A 143 -0.99 -12.60 6.97
N PRO A 144 -1.11 -13.88 6.51
CA PRO A 144 -1.96 -14.23 5.37
C PRO A 144 -3.45 -14.12 5.72
N ALA A 145 -3.79 -14.33 7.01
CA ALA A 145 -5.14 -14.14 7.53
C ALA A 145 -5.66 -12.69 7.36
N CYS A 146 -4.76 -11.71 7.17
CA CYS A 146 -5.13 -10.32 6.91
C CYS A 146 -5.22 -9.99 5.41
N GLN A 147 -5.09 -10.99 4.53
CA GLN A 147 -5.11 -10.81 3.07
C GLN A 147 -6.46 -11.14 2.44
N THR A 148 -7.34 -11.82 3.18
CA THR A 148 -8.69 -12.16 2.77
C THR A 148 -9.67 -11.67 3.82
N TRP A 149 -10.62 -10.83 3.42
CA TRP A 149 -11.80 -10.54 4.24
C TRP A 149 -12.76 -11.72 4.08
N THR A 150 -12.81 -12.61 5.08
CA THR A 150 -13.85 -13.63 5.20
C THR A 150 -15.20 -13.01 5.52
#